data_AF-A0A6A3HSD9-F1
#
_entry.id   AF-A0A6A3HSD9-F1
#
_cell.length_a   1.000
_cell.length_b   1.000
_cell.length_c   1.000
_cell.angle_alpha   90.00
_cell.angle_beta   90.00
_cell.angle_gamma   90.00
#
_symmetry.space_group_name_H-M   'P 1'
#
loop_
_entity.id
_entity.type
_entity.pdbx_description
1 polymer ?
#
loop_
_entity_poly.entity_id
_entity_poly.type
_entity_poly.pdbx_seq_one_letter_code
_entity_poly.pdbx_strand_id
1 'polypeptide(L)'
;MAPKRKRTRREIEEALLQNARVNCTSAGPEDASDRKKRRKRRNYHKRNLDKEFAALSIDAANTDVPIANVRDVVMTEGVTVEQEGKQEEDDPAMHQRLYAAANFAVQRAAESEAVSIAAPILGSPDRAAALRARNAERARKQRANMSASQRERTKAKNRERARASRARQTQEQRVAVREVERLRKQVRRA
;
A
#
# COMPACT_ATOMS: atom_id res chain seq x y z
N MET A 1 -40.74 14.73 -21.80
CA MET A 1 -40.22 13.44 -21.28
C MET A 1 -40.12 13.55 -19.78
N ALA A 2 -40.93 12.80 -19.03
CA ALA A 2 -40.93 12.90 -17.57
C ALA A 2 -39.60 12.35 -16.99
N PRO A 3 -39.06 12.95 -15.91
CA PRO A 3 -37.90 12.40 -15.22
C PRO A 3 -38.20 10.98 -14.73
N LYS A 4 -37.31 10.02 -14.99
CA LYS A 4 -37.47 8.65 -14.48
C LYS A 4 -37.50 8.67 -12.95
N ARG A 5 -38.45 7.97 -12.34
CA ARG A 5 -38.52 7.81 -10.87
C ARG A 5 -37.21 7.22 -10.35
N LYS A 6 -36.70 7.74 -9.22
CA LYS A 6 -35.60 7.12 -8.48
C LYS A 6 -36.02 5.74 -7.98
N ARG A 7 -35.09 4.78 -8.00
CA ARG A 7 -35.35 3.44 -7.44
C ARG A 7 -35.50 3.48 -5.94
N THR A 8 -36.32 2.60 -5.38
CA THR A 8 -36.42 2.42 -3.92
C THR A 8 -35.28 1.56 -3.39
N ARG A 9 -35.06 1.59 -2.07
CA ARG A 9 -34.02 0.78 -1.40
C ARG A 9 -34.14 -0.72 -1.73
N ARG A 10 -35.36 -1.26 -1.66
CA ARG A 10 -35.67 -2.66 -1.98
C ARG A 10 -35.35 -2.99 -3.44
N GLU A 11 -35.71 -2.11 -4.38
CA GLU A 11 -35.41 -2.26 -5.80
C GLU A 11 -33.90 -2.28 -6.08
N ILE A 12 -33.10 -1.51 -5.32
CA ILE A 12 -31.64 -1.48 -5.48
C ILE A 12 -30.99 -2.75 -4.91
N GLU A 13 -31.44 -3.23 -3.75
CA GLU A 13 -30.98 -4.48 -3.15
C GLU A 13 -31.31 -5.69 -4.06
N GLU A 14 -32.52 -5.72 -4.64
CA GLU A 14 -32.93 -6.74 -5.61
C GLU A 14 -32.09 -6.67 -6.89
N ALA A 15 -31.82 -5.47 -7.41
CA ALA A 15 -30.96 -5.28 -8.58
C ALA A 15 -29.51 -5.73 -8.33
N LEU A 16 -28.99 -5.56 -7.10
CA LEU A 16 -27.68 -6.07 -6.70
C LEU A 16 -27.65 -7.61 -6.68
N LEU A 17 -28.70 -8.24 -6.14
CA LEU A 17 -28.86 -9.69 -6.14
C LEU A 17 -28.97 -10.24 -7.56
N GLN A 18 -29.76 -9.60 -8.43
CA GLN A 18 -29.88 -9.99 -9.83
C GLN A 18 -28.56 -9.80 -10.59
N ASN A 19 -27.83 -8.72 -10.32
CA ASN A 19 -26.51 -8.51 -10.93
C ASN A 19 -25.50 -9.59 -10.54
N ALA A 20 -25.52 -10.00 -9.27
CA ALA A 20 -24.74 -11.13 -8.78
C ALA A 20 -25.14 -12.41 -9.53
N ARG A 21 -26.43 -12.75 -9.58
CA ARG A 21 -26.94 -13.94 -10.30
C ARG A 21 -26.49 -13.98 -11.77
N VAL A 22 -26.69 -12.89 -12.51
CA VAL A 22 -26.38 -12.82 -13.95
C VAL A 22 -24.87 -12.89 -14.24
N ASN A 23 -24.01 -12.44 -13.32
CA ASN A 23 -22.57 -12.31 -13.57
C ASN A 23 -21.67 -13.18 -12.67
N CYS A 24 -22.22 -14.03 -11.80
CA CYS A 24 -21.44 -14.88 -10.89
C CYS A 24 -20.82 -16.06 -11.65
N THR A 25 -21.66 -16.84 -12.34
CA THR A 25 -21.29 -18.09 -13.00
C THR A 25 -21.10 -17.88 -14.51
N SER A 26 -20.09 -18.54 -15.08
CA SER A 26 -19.99 -18.67 -16.55
C SER A 26 -20.96 -19.76 -17.01
N ALA A 27 -21.55 -19.58 -18.19
CA ALA A 27 -22.41 -20.60 -18.80
C ALA A 27 -21.63 -21.81 -19.37
N GLY A 28 -20.30 -21.80 -19.27
CA GLY A 28 -19.40 -22.84 -19.78
C GLY A 28 -17.92 -22.50 -19.50
N PRO A 29 -16.97 -23.28 -20.05
CA PRO A 29 -15.56 -22.94 -20.05
C PRO A 29 -15.36 -21.61 -20.79
N GLU A 30 -14.74 -20.64 -20.13
CA GLU A 30 -14.66 -19.25 -20.58
C GLU A 30 -13.20 -18.79 -20.64
N ASP A 31 -12.86 -18.11 -21.73
CA ASP A 31 -11.55 -17.49 -21.91
C ASP A 31 -11.24 -16.42 -20.86
N ALA A 32 -9.95 -16.25 -20.54
CA ALA A 32 -9.49 -15.27 -19.55
C ALA A 32 -9.91 -13.82 -19.90
N SER A 33 -10.02 -13.50 -21.19
CA SER A 33 -10.51 -12.20 -21.67
C SER A 33 -11.98 -11.98 -21.33
N ASP A 34 -12.82 -13.00 -21.50
CA ASP A 34 -14.26 -12.88 -21.31
C ASP A 34 -14.62 -12.92 -19.83
N ARG A 35 -13.88 -13.70 -19.03
CA ARG A 35 -13.94 -13.64 -17.57
C ARG A 35 -13.66 -12.23 -17.04
N LYS A 36 -12.66 -11.56 -17.61
CA LYS A 36 -12.33 -10.17 -17.26
C LYS A 36 -13.44 -9.20 -17.65
N LYS A 37 -14.05 -9.37 -18.84
CA LYS A 37 -15.18 -8.55 -19.29
C LYS A 37 -16.41 -8.76 -18.39
N ARG A 38 -16.76 -10.00 -18.04
CA ARG A 38 -17.88 -10.31 -17.12
C ARG A 38 -17.66 -9.67 -15.75
N ARG A 39 -16.47 -9.81 -15.17
CA ARG A 39 -16.12 -9.16 -13.89
C ARG A 39 -16.21 -7.64 -13.98
N LYS A 40 -15.79 -7.03 -15.10
CA LYS A 40 -15.91 -5.58 -15.32
C LYS A 40 -17.38 -5.15 -15.36
N ARG A 41 -18.24 -5.87 -16.10
CA ARG A 41 -19.70 -5.58 -16.18
C ARG A 41 -20.36 -5.66 -14.80
N ARG A 42 -20.08 -6.71 -14.04
CA ARG A 42 -20.54 -6.90 -12.66
C ARG A 42 -20.13 -5.74 -11.76
N ASN A 43 -18.84 -5.41 -11.73
CA ASN A 43 -18.32 -4.35 -10.88
C ASN A 43 -18.87 -2.96 -11.25
N TYR A 44 -19.09 -2.71 -12.54
CA TYR A 44 -19.67 -1.45 -13.02
C TYR A 44 -21.11 -1.28 -12.51
N HIS A 45 -21.95 -2.31 -12.66
CA HIS A 45 -23.33 -2.28 -12.21
C HIS A 45 -23.42 -2.19 -10.69
N LYS A 46 -22.63 -2.99 -9.97
CA LYS A 46 -22.53 -2.92 -8.51
C LYS A 46 -22.17 -1.49 -8.04
N ARG A 47 -21.13 -0.88 -8.61
CA ARG A 47 -20.70 0.47 -8.21
C ARG A 47 -21.77 1.53 -8.44
N ASN A 48 -22.56 1.41 -9.51
CA ASN A 48 -23.65 2.37 -9.77
C ASN A 48 -24.80 2.18 -8.78
N LEU A 49 -25.18 0.92 -8.49
CA LEU A 49 -26.22 0.60 -7.51
C LEU A 49 -25.80 0.98 -6.08
N ASP A 50 -24.54 0.76 -5.69
CA ASP A 50 -24.02 1.16 -4.38
C ASP A 50 -24.06 2.69 -4.20
N LYS A 51 -23.86 3.46 -5.29
CA LYS A 51 -24.01 4.93 -5.26
C LYS A 51 -25.47 5.36 -5.09
N GLU A 52 -26.39 4.72 -5.80
CA GLU A 52 -27.83 4.97 -5.66
C GLU A 52 -28.28 4.63 -4.22
N PHE A 53 -27.79 3.52 -3.66
CA PHE A 53 -28.06 3.09 -2.29
C PHE A 53 -27.55 4.11 -1.27
N ALA A 54 -26.30 4.55 -1.41
CA ALA A 54 -25.71 5.56 -0.53
C ALA A 54 -26.46 6.90 -0.60
N ALA A 55 -26.93 7.31 -1.78
CA ALA A 55 -27.74 8.53 -1.93
C ALA A 55 -29.07 8.43 -1.16
N LEU A 56 -29.73 7.27 -1.17
CA LEU A 56 -30.95 7.04 -0.38
C LEU A 56 -30.67 7.01 1.13
N SER A 57 -29.52 6.50 1.56
CA SER A 57 -29.14 6.52 2.99
C SER A 57 -28.88 7.93 3.51
N ILE A 58 -28.33 8.82 2.68
CA ILE A 58 -28.10 10.23 3.03
C ILE A 58 -29.45 10.97 3.14
N ASP A 59 -30.38 10.73 2.22
CA ASP A 59 -31.71 11.35 2.25
C ASP A 59 -32.51 10.94 3.50
N ALA A 60 -32.33 9.71 4.02
CA ALA A 60 -32.95 9.25 5.27
C ALA A 60 -32.33 9.86 6.54
N ALA A 61 -31.01 10.13 6.54
CA ALA A 61 -30.34 10.77 7.68
C ALA A 61 -30.71 12.26 7.83
N ASN A 62 -31.18 12.92 6.76
CA ASN A 62 -31.63 14.31 6.78
C ASN A 62 -33.09 14.47 7.25
N THR A 63 -33.86 13.38 7.34
CA THR A 63 -35.24 13.40 7.86
C THR A 63 -35.35 13.13 9.36
N ASP A 64 -34.27 12.68 10.01
CA ASP A 64 -34.24 12.32 11.45
C ASP A 64 -33.67 13.45 12.33
N VAL A 65 -34.03 14.71 12.06
CA VAL A 65 -33.80 15.82 13.02
C VAL A 65 -35.06 16.03 13.83
N PRO A 66 -35.17 15.51 15.06
CA PRO A 66 -36.24 15.93 15.96
C PRO A 66 -35.95 17.34 16.46
N ILE A 67 -36.79 18.28 16.03
CA ILE A 67 -36.92 19.60 16.67
C ILE A 67 -37.51 19.36 18.06
N ALA A 68 -36.68 19.42 19.11
CA ALA A 68 -37.15 19.57 20.48
C ALA A 68 -36.11 20.29 21.34
N ASN A 69 -36.43 21.53 21.70
CA ASN A 69 -35.84 22.25 22.83
C ASN A 69 -35.99 21.44 24.13
N VAL A 70 -35.01 21.50 25.04
CA VAL A 70 -35.13 21.80 26.49
C VAL A 70 -33.76 21.60 27.18
N ARG A 71 -33.51 22.48 28.16
CA ARG A 71 -32.27 22.72 28.92
C ARG A 71 -31.98 21.70 30.03
N ASP A 72 -30.69 21.71 30.40
CA ASP A 72 -30.10 21.75 31.76
C ASP A 72 -29.76 20.46 32.58
N VAL A 73 -28.48 20.45 33.01
CA VAL A 73 -27.96 20.25 34.39
C VAL A 73 -27.38 18.88 34.83
N VAL A 74 -26.04 18.92 35.07
CA VAL A 74 -25.23 18.39 36.20
C VAL A 74 -24.55 17.00 36.15
N MET A 75 -23.20 17.10 36.11
CA MET A 75 -22.11 16.44 36.87
C MET A 75 -22.06 14.91 37.09
N THR A 76 -20.91 14.33 36.76
CA THR A 76 -19.95 13.62 37.66
C THR A 76 -18.87 12.96 36.78
N GLU A 77 -17.66 13.51 36.73
CA GLU A 77 -16.45 13.14 37.51
C GLU A 77 -15.79 11.82 37.09
N GLY A 78 -14.50 11.91 36.74
CA GLY A 78 -13.64 10.78 36.42
C GLY A 78 -12.41 11.12 35.57
N VAL A 79 -11.73 12.25 35.83
CA VAL A 79 -10.41 12.56 35.25
C VAL A 79 -9.36 12.26 36.31
N THR A 80 -8.62 11.16 36.13
CA THR A 80 -7.41 10.87 36.89
C THR A 80 -6.23 11.60 36.24
N VAL A 81 -5.89 12.76 36.81
CA VAL A 81 -4.54 13.33 36.76
C VAL A 81 -3.79 12.79 37.97
N GLU A 82 -2.50 12.48 37.80
CA GLU A 82 -1.39 12.59 38.76
C GLU A 82 -0.27 11.64 38.31
N GLN A 83 0.79 12.16 37.67
CA GLN A 83 2.13 12.18 38.29
C GLN A 83 3.19 12.77 37.37
N GLU A 84 3.83 13.80 37.93
CA GLU A 84 4.98 14.54 37.44
C GLU A 84 6.24 13.67 37.39
N GLY A 85 6.77 13.44 36.19
CA GLY A 85 8.10 12.87 35.97
C GLY A 85 9.10 13.99 35.71
N LYS A 86 9.97 14.22 36.69
CA LYS A 86 11.06 15.21 36.72
C LYS A 86 11.78 15.32 35.36
N GLN A 87 11.80 16.52 34.81
CA GLN A 87 12.65 16.89 33.69
C GLN A 87 14.10 16.94 34.21
N GLU A 88 14.87 15.89 33.92
CA GLU A 88 16.32 15.92 34.10
C GLU A 88 16.87 17.05 33.22
N GLU A 89 17.56 18.02 33.84
CA GLU A 89 18.27 19.08 33.12
C GLU A 89 19.38 18.45 32.29
N ASP A 90 19.09 18.22 31.01
CA ASP A 90 20.07 17.80 30.01
C ASP A 90 21.04 18.96 29.78
N ASP A 91 22.13 19.00 30.56
CA ASP A 91 23.21 19.97 30.36
C ASP A 91 23.82 19.72 28.97
N PRO A 92 23.58 20.63 28.00
CA PRO A 92 23.98 20.40 26.62
C PRO A 92 25.50 20.29 26.47
N ALA A 93 26.27 20.82 27.43
CA ALA A 93 27.73 20.70 27.44
C ALA A 93 28.19 19.28 27.75
N MET A 94 27.50 18.56 28.65
CA MET A 94 27.80 17.16 28.95
C MET A 94 27.43 16.26 27.78
N HIS A 95 26.30 16.49 27.11
CA HIS A 95 25.92 15.74 25.92
C HIS A 95 26.95 15.91 24.79
N GLN A 96 27.44 17.14 24.56
CA GLN A 96 28.46 17.39 23.54
C GLN A 96 29.81 16.72 23.87
N ARG A 97 30.21 16.72 25.15
CA ARG A 97 31.44 16.04 25.59
C ARG A 97 31.36 14.53 25.41
N LEU A 98 30.23 13.92 25.75
CA LEU A 98 29.99 12.49 25.55
C LEU A 98 29.95 12.13 24.06
N TYR A 99 29.34 12.97 23.23
CA TYR A 99 29.31 12.76 21.78
C TYR A 99 30.70 12.92 21.15
N ALA A 100 31.50 13.88 21.60
CA ALA A 100 32.88 14.07 21.16
C ALA A 100 33.79 12.89 21.58
N ALA A 101 33.66 12.41 22.83
CA ALA A 101 34.42 11.25 23.31
C ALA A 101 34.05 9.96 22.55
N ALA A 102 32.77 9.77 22.20
CA ALA A 102 32.31 8.66 21.37
C ALA A 102 32.92 8.71 19.96
N ASN A 103 33.00 9.90 19.36
CA ASN A 103 33.64 10.07 18.04
C ASN A 103 35.14 9.78 18.07
N PHE A 104 35.85 10.21 19.13
CA PHE A 104 37.28 9.90 19.29
C PHE A 104 37.53 8.40 19.53
N ALA A 105 36.68 7.72 20.28
CA ALA A 105 36.77 6.26 20.47
C ALA A 105 36.52 5.50 19.16
N VAL A 106 35.57 5.97 18.34
CA VAL A 106 35.30 5.41 17.00
C VAL A 106 36.46 5.65 16.04
N GLN A 107 37.11 6.83 16.09
CA GLN A 107 38.29 7.13 15.28
C GLN A 107 39.51 6.30 15.70
N ARG A 108 39.77 6.15 17.00
CA ARG A 108 40.87 5.33 17.51
C ARG A 108 40.69 3.83 17.20
N ALA A 109 39.45 3.34 17.19
CA ALA A 109 39.12 1.99 16.72
C ALA A 109 39.33 1.84 15.20
N ALA A 110 38.98 2.86 14.41
CA ALA A 110 39.21 2.86 12.96
C ALA A 110 40.69 2.94 12.59
N GLU A 111 41.51 3.67 13.34
CA GLU A 111 42.96 3.77 13.15
C GLU A 111 43.70 2.50 13.59
N SER A 112 43.19 1.79 14.60
CA SER A 112 43.74 0.50 15.05
C SER A 112 43.43 -0.65 14.08
N GLU A 113 42.30 -0.61 13.38
CA GLU A 113 41.99 -1.53 12.28
C GLU A 113 42.73 -1.21 10.97
N ALA A 114 43.17 0.04 10.78
CA ALA A 114 43.80 0.49 9.53
C ALA A 114 45.23 -0.03 9.32
N VAL A 115 45.94 -0.51 10.35
CA VAL A 115 47.34 -0.95 10.23
C VAL A 115 47.49 -2.42 9.81
N SER A 116 46.45 -3.25 9.84
CA SER A 116 46.62 -4.70 9.64
C SER A 116 45.90 -5.38 8.47
N ILE A 117 45.10 -4.71 7.62
CA ILE A 117 44.51 -5.40 6.45
C ILE A 117 44.38 -4.47 5.23
N ALA A 118 45.50 -3.96 4.73
CA ALA A 118 45.60 -3.44 3.36
C ALA A 118 46.04 -4.55 2.39
N ALA A 119 45.33 -5.67 2.36
CA ALA A 119 45.35 -6.56 1.20
C ALA A 119 44.22 -6.12 0.26
N PRO A 120 44.48 -5.84 -1.03
CA PRO A 120 43.40 -5.53 -1.96
C PRO A 120 42.51 -6.76 -2.07
N ILE A 121 41.32 -6.70 -1.45
CA ILE A 121 40.38 -7.82 -1.46
C ILE A 121 39.81 -7.94 -2.87
N LEU A 122 40.48 -8.72 -3.71
CA LEU A 122 39.90 -9.32 -4.91
C LEU A 122 38.63 -10.04 -4.46
N GLY A 123 37.47 -9.44 -4.75
CA GLY A 123 36.18 -9.98 -4.36
C GLY A 123 35.96 -11.31 -5.05
N SER A 124 36.11 -12.42 -4.31
CA SER A 124 35.80 -13.73 -4.86
C SER A 124 34.33 -13.76 -5.31
N PRO A 125 34.01 -14.42 -6.44
CA PRO A 125 32.63 -14.56 -6.91
C PRO A 125 31.69 -15.15 -5.84
N ASP A 126 32.23 -15.98 -4.94
CA ASP A 126 31.52 -16.57 -3.80
C ASP A 126 31.12 -15.53 -2.74
N ARG A 127 31.98 -14.55 -2.45
CA ARG A 127 31.64 -13.46 -1.53
C ARG A 127 30.53 -12.58 -2.10
N ALA A 128 30.58 -12.27 -3.39
CA ALA A 128 29.51 -11.51 -4.06
C ALA A 128 28.18 -12.28 -4.09
N ALA A 129 28.22 -13.59 -4.34
CA ALA A 129 27.05 -14.46 -4.29
C ALA A 129 26.45 -14.52 -2.88
N ALA A 130 27.27 -14.70 -1.85
CA ALA A 130 26.85 -14.73 -0.45
C ALA A 130 26.20 -13.39 -0.03
N LEU A 131 26.77 -12.25 -0.43
CA LEU A 131 26.18 -10.94 -0.16
C LEU A 131 24.83 -10.74 -0.88
N ARG A 132 24.72 -11.18 -2.14
CA ARG A 132 23.42 -11.18 -2.87
C ARG A 132 22.38 -12.03 -2.16
N ALA A 133 22.74 -13.23 -1.69
CA ALA A 133 21.85 -14.11 -0.95
C ALA A 133 21.37 -13.47 0.36
N ARG A 134 22.30 -12.91 1.16
CA ARG A 134 21.98 -12.22 2.42
C ARG A 134 21.07 -11.01 2.19
N ASN A 135 21.34 -10.21 1.17
CA ASN A 135 20.50 -9.06 0.82
C ASN A 135 19.12 -9.49 0.34
N ALA A 136 19.02 -10.58 -0.43
CA ALA A 136 17.75 -11.15 -0.84
C ALA A 136 16.93 -11.63 0.38
N GLU A 137 17.58 -12.25 1.36
CA GLU A 137 16.93 -12.69 2.61
C GLU A 137 16.41 -11.49 3.43
N ARG A 138 17.23 -10.46 3.63
CA ARG A 138 16.81 -9.20 4.27
C ARG A 138 15.62 -8.57 3.56
N ALA A 139 15.65 -8.54 2.22
CA ALA A 139 14.54 -8.01 1.43
C ALA A 139 13.25 -8.85 1.59
N ARG A 140 13.36 -10.18 1.72
CA ARG A 140 12.20 -11.05 2.01
C ARG A 140 11.61 -10.73 3.38
N LYS A 141 12.43 -10.63 4.42
CA LYS A 141 12.01 -10.26 5.79
C LYS A 141 11.32 -8.89 5.81
N GLN A 142 11.92 -7.88 5.16
CA GLN A 142 11.30 -6.55 5.05
C GLN A 142 9.95 -6.60 4.35
N ARG A 143 9.81 -7.33 3.23
CA ARG A 143 8.53 -7.44 2.51
C ARG A 143 7.45 -8.15 3.34
N ALA A 144 7.83 -9.20 4.06
CA ALA A 144 6.92 -9.92 4.94
C ALA A 144 6.38 -8.99 6.04
N ASN A 145 7.27 -8.17 6.64
CA ASN A 145 6.94 -7.29 7.75
C ASN A 145 6.31 -5.95 7.34
N MET A 146 6.13 -5.65 6.05
CA MET A 146 5.48 -4.41 5.62
C MET A 146 3.99 -4.39 5.93
N SER A 147 3.49 -3.26 6.44
CA SER A 147 2.06 -3.00 6.59
C SER A 147 1.34 -2.84 5.25
N ALA A 148 0.01 -2.98 5.24
CA ALA A 148 -0.80 -2.81 4.02
C ALA A 148 -0.61 -1.42 3.39
N SER A 149 -0.63 -0.35 4.19
CA SER A 149 -0.38 1.03 3.73
C SER A 149 1.01 1.20 3.10
N GLN A 150 2.05 0.59 3.68
CA GLN A 150 3.41 0.63 3.14
C GLN A 150 3.51 -0.15 1.82
N ARG A 151 2.87 -1.31 1.72
CA ARG A 151 2.79 -2.10 0.48
C ARG A 151 2.10 -1.32 -0.63
N GLU A 152 1.04 -0.58 -0.34
CA GLU A 152 0.36 0.25 -1.34
C GLU A 152 1.23 1.41 -1.83
N ARG A 153 1.88 2.13 -0.91
CA ARG A 153 2.81 3.23 -1.26
C ARG A 153 3.96 2.73 -2.14
N THR A 154 4.60 1.62 -1.77
CA THR A 154 5.69 1.03 -2.56
C THR A 154 5.21 0.54 -3.93
N LYS A 155 4.02 -0.05 -4.02
CA LYS A 155 3.40 -0.43 -5.29
C LYS A 155 3.11 0.77 -6.19
N ALA A 156 2.60 1.87 -5.62
CA ALA A 156 2.36 3.12 -6.35
C ALA A 156 3.67 3.70 -6.90
N LYS A 157 4.70 3.83 -6.05
CA LYS A 157 6.03 4.30 -6.44
C LYS A 157 6.66 3.44 -7.54
N ASN A 158 6.57 2.11 -7.44
CA ASN A 158 7.09 1.20 -8.47
C ASN A 158 6.32 1.34 -9.79
N ARG A 159 5.00 1.54 -9.74
CA ARG A 159 4.18 1.75 -10.93
C ARG A 159 4.54 3.05 -11.65
N GLU A 160 4.78 4.13 -10.90
CA GLU A 160 5.23 5.40 -11.44
C GLU A 160 6.61 5.28 -12.07
N ARG A 161 7.57 4.66 -11.36
CA ARG A 161 8.91 4.39 -11.91
C ARG A 161 8.84 3.59 -13.22
N ALA A 162 7.97 2.58 -13.28
CA ALA A 162 7.79 1.78 -14.50
C ALA A 162 7.19 2.61 -15.65
N ARG A 163 6.28 3.56 -15.37
CA ARG A 163 5.76 4.49 -16.39
C ARG A 163 6.86 5.41 -16.89
N ALA A 164 7.63 6.02 -15.98
CA ALA A 164 8.75 6.90 -16.33
C ALA A 164 9.81 6.16 -17.15
N SER A 165 10.15 4.94 -16.77
CA SER A 165 11.09 4.10 -17.52
C SER A 165 10.58 3.82 -18.94
N ARG A 166 9.31 3.45 -19.12
CA ARG A 166 8.72 3.23 -20.45
C ARG A 166 8.68 4.49 -21.31
N ALA A 167 8.41 5.65 -20.69
CA ALA A 167 8.43 6.93 -21.41
C ALA A 167 9.83 7.24 -21.98
N ARG A 168 10.89 6.85 -21.26
CA ARG A 168 12.29 7.04 -21.68
C ARG A 168 12.83 5.95 -22.61
N GLN A 169 12.08 4.88 -22.86
CA GLN A 169 12.56 3.79 -23.73
C GLN A 169 12.64 4.22 -25.19
N THR A 170 13.79 3.91 -25.80
CA THR A 170 14.00 4.03 -27.25
C THR A 170 13.17 2.99 -28.02
N GLN A 171 13.00 3.19 -29.32
CA GLN A 171 12.23 2.27 -30.16
C GLN A 171 12.83 0.85 -30.17
N GLU A 172 14.16 0.74 -30.25
CA GLU A 172 14.88 -0.54 -30.20
C GLU A 172 14.63 -1.28 -28.88
N GLN A 173 14.68 -0.58 -27.75
CA GLN A 173 14.37 -1.18 -26.44
C GLN A 173 12.92 -1.67 -26.36
N ARG A 174 11.97 -0.97 -26.98
CA ARG A 174 10.57 -1.41 -27.04
C ARG A 174 10.42 -2.67 -27.88
N VAL A 175 11.14 -2.79 -28.99
CA VAL A 175 11.14 -3.99 -29.85
C VAL A 175 11.73 -5.18 -29.10
N ALA A 176 12.89 -5.01 -28.46
CA ALA A 176 13.52 -6.07 -27.67
C ALA A 176 12.60 -6.60 -26.55
N VAL A 177 11.90 -5.71 -25.84
CA VAL A 177 10.91 -6.12 -24.82
C VAL A 177 9.77 -6.95 -25.43
N ARG A 178 9.27 -6.56 -26.60
CA ARG A 178 8.20 -7.30 -27.30
C ARG A 178 8.66 -8.69 -27.75
N GLU A 179 9.90 -8.80 -28.22
CA GLU A 179 10.49 -10.09 -28.62
C GLU A 179 10.66 -11.03 -27.44
N VAL A 180 11.19 -10.54 -26.32
CA VAL A 180 11.28 -11.32 -25.07
C VAL A 180 9.89 -11.78 -24.62
N GLU A 181 8.87 -10.93 -24.70
CA GLU A 181 7.49 -11.33 -24.40
C GLU A 181 6.94 -12.37 -25.37
N ARG A 182 7.26 -12.27 -26.67
CA ARG A 182 6.86 -13.26 -27.69
C ARG A 182 7.46 -14.63 -27.39
N LEU A 183 8.77 -14.69 -27.13
CA LEU A 183 9.48 -15.92 -26.76
C LEU A 183 8.89 -16.54 -25.49
N ARG A 184 8.65 -15.74 -24.45
CA ARG A 184 7.99 -16.21 -23.21
C ARG A 184 6.60 -16.78 -23.46
N LYS A 185 5.83 -16.21 -24.38
CA LYS A 185 4.50 -16.72 -24.74
C LYS A 185 4.57 -18.02 -25.53
N GLN A 186 5.59 -18.18 -26.39
CA GLN A 186 5.81 -19.42 -27.11
C GLN A 186 6.18 -20.56 -26.15
N VAL A 187 7.13 -20.33 -25.24
CA VAL A 187 7.52 -21.32 -24.20
C VAL A 187 6.36 -21.74 -23.31
N ARG A 188 5.40 -20.85 -23.03
CA ARG A 188 4.22 -21.18 -22.21
C ARG A 188 3.11 -21.94 -22.97
N ARG A 189 3.18 -21.96 -24.29
CA ARG A 189 2.19 -22.63 -25.16
C ARG A 189 2.66 -24.01 -25.62
N ALA A 190 3.97 -24.21 -25.70
CA ALA A 190 4.58 -25.53 -25.75
C ALA A 190 4.38 -26.24 -24.41
#